data_AF-B4WGW1-F1
#
_entry.id   AF-B4WGW1-F1
#
_cell.length_a   1.000
_cell.length_b   1.000
_cell.length_c   1.000
_cell.angle_alpha   90.00
_cell.angle_beta   90.00
_cell.angle_gamma   90.00
#
_symmetry.space_group_name_H-M   'P 1'
#
loop_
_entity.id
_entity.type
_entity.pdbx_description
1 polymer ?
#
loop_
_entity_poly.entity_id
_entity_poly.type
_entity_poly.pdbx_seq_one_letter_code
_entity_poly.pdbx_strand_id
1 'polypeptide(L)'
;MKLIRKKLSALAGRRITQGFVATITLTGIAGVVHQAAWAQALLQQEGKLAPVEDAYSFEGEAGQVMTIELQSEEFDPVLMLKGPNGEVLTSNDDYGGTLNSTIVIELSETGTYSAVASSFSGLGGSYQIEVRPSSEYEQVFSRAYNYSVSEDFADAVEAYSAAITLDDTDPGAYLGRAESRINLAYLTSEVEITNPSDLPQPILEAVINDYQTAADLLEQQGETASAASLRQEAQFFMSAGQSPSTANSPSISPNPEQDVSSDAPTAPIPVEPDGGIGNGATPIPGEAK
;
A
#
# COMPACT_ATOMS: atom_id res chain seq x y z
N MET A 1 13.20 -64.02 45.32
CA MET A 1 11.78 -63.71 45.58
C MET A 1 11.60 -62.19 45.48
N LYS A 2 10.65 -61.73 44.65
CA LYS A 2 10.19 -60.33 44.40
C LYS A 2 11.16 -59.36 43.70
N LEU A 3 10.99 -59.01 42.41
CA LEU A 3 9.96 -58.20 41.71
C LEU A 3 10.26 -56.68 41.68
N ILE A 4 10.51 -56.18 40.45
CA ILE A 4 9.76 -55.09 39.77
C ILE A 4 10.25 -53.62 39.78
N ARG A 5 10.51 -53.15 38.53
CA ARG A 5 10.27 -51.82 37.87
C ARG A 5 11.02 -50.58 38.39
N LYS A 6 11.29 -49.52 37.64
CA LYS A 6 11.33 -49.11 36.19
C LYS A 6 11.64 -47.60 36.22
N LYS A 7 12.40 -47.08 35.25
CA LYS A 7 12.38 -45.73 34.58
C LYS A 7 13.78 -45.09 34.48
N LEU A 8 14.32 -44.97 33.26
CA LEU A 8 14.37 -43.77 32.36
C LEU A 8 15.28 -42.67 32.95
N SER A 9 16.19 -41.98 32.26
CA SER A 9 16.60 -41.90 30.85
C SER A 9 17.72 -40.85 30.78
N ALA A 10 18.81 -41.09 30.05
CA ALA A 10 19.62 -40.04 29.43
C ALA A 10 20.62 -40.67 28.45
N LEU A 11 20.28 -40.66 27.16
CA LEU A 11 21.23 -40.45 26.05
C LEU A 11 20.46 -40.50 24.73
N ALA A 12 20.55 -39.43 23.96
CA ALA A 12 20.61 -39.39 22.49
C ALA A 12 20.34 -37.92 22.10
N GLY A 13 21.26 -37.22 21.45
CA GLY A 13 21.85 -37.68 20.19
C GLY A 13 21.11 -36.96 19.08
N ARG A 14 21.57 -35.74 18.78
CA ARG A 14 21.08 -34.84 17.73
C ARG A 14 21.06 -35.62 16.40
N ARG A 15 19.87 -35.95 15.91
CA ARG A 15 19.65 -36.43 14.54
C ARG A 15 18.99 -35.31 13.75
N ILE A 16 19.72 -34.80 12.77
CA ILE A 16 19.18 -33.97 11.70
C ILE A 16 18.41 -34.94 10.80
N THR A 17 17.09 -34.89 10.86
CA THR A 17 16.23 -35.71 10.00
C THR A 17 15.98 -34.92 8.72
N GLN A 18 16.44 -35.45 7.59
CA GLN A 18 16.01 -35.01 6.26
C GLN A 18 14.49 -35.20 6.15
N GLY A 19 13.77 -34.11 5.88
CA GLY A 19 12.33 -34.09 5.68
C GLY A 19 11.98 -34.01 4.20
N PHE A 20 11.46 -35.13 3.68
CA PHE A 20 10.53 -35.34 2.56
C PHE A 20 10.35 -34.24 1.48
N VAL A 21 10.69 -34.60 0.24
CA VAL A 21 10.13 -34.01 -0.98
C VAL A 21 8.66 -34.43 -1.09
N ALA A 22 7.73 -33.49 -0.92
CA ALA A 22 6.34 -33.67 -1.32
C ALA A 22 6.23 -33.41 -2.83
N THR A 23 6.09 -34.47 -3.62
CA THR A 23 5.65 -34.37 -5.02
C THR A 23 4.20 -33.91 -5.04
N ILE A 24 3.97 -32.63 -5.36
CA ILE A 24 2.65 -32.13 -5.75
C ILE A 24 2.52 -32.31 -7.26
N THR A 25 1.71 -33.28 -7.69
CA THR A 25 1.20 -33.30 -9.06
C THR A 25 0.05 -32.30 -9.14
N LEU A 26 0.34 -31.09 -9.60
CA LEU A 26 -0.68 -30.09 -9.94
C LEU A 26 -1.17 -30.38 -11.36
N THR A 27 -2.35 -30.98 -11.46
CA THR A 27 -3.12 -31.05 -12.69
C THR A 27 -3.77 -29.69 -12.92
N GLY A 28 -3.22 -28.92 -13.84
CA GLY A 28 -3.90 -27.93 -14.68
C GLY A 28 -4.58 -26.74 -14.01
N ILE A 29 -3.91 -25.58 -14.05
CA ILE A 29 -4.52 -24.34 -14.57
C ILE A 29 -3.42 -23.64 -15.37
N ALA A 30 -3.66 -23.44 -16.66
CA ALA A 30 -2.81 -22.62 -17.51
C ALA A 30 -3.18 -21.16 -17.27
N GLY A 31 -2.31 -20.43 -16.58
CA GLY A 31 -2.30 -18.98 -16.49
C GLY A 31 -0.84 -18.56 -16.61
N VAL A 32 -0.57 -17.62 -17.50
CA VAL A 32 0.80 -17.21 -17.88
C VAL A 32 1.58 -16.80 -16.64
N VAL A 33 2.60 -17.58 -16.29
CA VAL A 33 3.57 -17.20 -15.28
C VAL A 33 4.48 -16.16 -15.95
N HIS A 34 4.28 -14.88 -15.66
CA HIS A 34 5.41 -13.95 -15.74
C HIS A 34 6.41 -14.48 -14.71
N GLN A 35 7.47 -15.15 -15.19
CA GLN A 35 8.61 -15.42 -14.33
C GLN A 35 9.28 -14.08 -14.06
N ALA A 36 8.79 -13.36 -13.05
CA ALA A 36 9.69 -12.58 -12.23
C ALA A 36 10.84 -13.52 -11.86
N ALA A 37 12.09 -13.12 -12.16
CA ALA A 37 13.25 -13.89 -11.77
C ALA A 37 13.09 -14.19 -10.27
N TRP A 38 12.99 -15.48 -9.91
CA TRP A 38 12.71 -15.87 -8.53
C TRP A 38 13.86 -15.38 -7.65
N ALA A 39 13.66 -14.23 -7.03
CA ALA A 39 14.47 -13.78 -5.93
C ALA A 39 14.20 -14.78 -4.81
N GLN A 40 15.23 -15.53 -4.42
CA GLN A 40 15.09 -16.44 -3.29
C GLN A 40 14.86 -15.59 -2.05
N ALA A 41 13.70 -15.75 -1.40
CA ALA A 41 13.41 -15.12 -0.11
C ALA A 41 14.56 -15.45 0.86
N LEU A 42 15.15 -14.40 1.45
CA LEU A 42 16.21 -14.55 2.45
C LEU A 42 15.61 -14.96 3.79
N LEU A 43 14.39 -14.50 4.05
CA LEU A 43 13.58 -14.87 5.19
C LEU A 43 12.11 -14.87 4.77
N GLN A 44 11.40 -15.92 5.16
CA GLN A 44 9.96 -16.00 5.12
C GLN A 44 9.49 -16.70 6.40
N GLN A 45 8.61 -16.06 7.15
CA GLN A 45 8.17 -16.59 8.44
C GLN A 45 6.71 -16.23 8.70
N GLU A 46 5.94 -17.21 9.17
CA GLU A 46 4.61 -17.01 9.75
C GLU A 46 4.72 -16.88 11.27
N GLY A 47 3.92 -15.97 11.84
CA GLY A 47 3.93 -15.65 13.28
C GLY A 47 2.54 -15.33 13.84
N LYS A 48 2.48 -15.16 15.16
CA LYS A 48 1.30 -14.61 15.86
C LYS A 48 1.77 -13.53 16.83
N LEU A 49 1.32 -12.31 16.61
CA LEU A 49 1.61 -11.18 17.49
C LEU A 49 0.67 -11.21 18.70
N ALA A 50 1.21 -11.12 19.92
CA ALA A 50 0.45 -10.97 21.15
C ALA A 50 1.22 -10.10 22.15
N PRO A 51 0.54 -9.17 22.84
CA PRO A 51 0.88 -7.74 22.83
C PRO A 51 2.37 -7.46 23.09
N VAL A 52 3.22 -7.53 22.06
CA VAL A 52 4.63 -7.06 21.98
C VAL A 52 5.05 -7.17 20.50
N GLU A 53 6.03 -6.36 20.08
CA GLU A 53 6.75 -6.49 18.80
C GLU A 53 7.43 -7.87 18.63
N ASP A 54 7.56 -8.33 17.39
CA ASP A 54 8.42 -9.44 17.01
C ASP A 54 9.58 -8.92 16.14
N ALA A 55 10.78 -9.48 16.32
CA ALA A 55 11.98 -9.04 15.61
C ALA A 55 12.64 -10.18 14.83
N TYR A 56 13.01 -9.87 13.59
CA TYR A 56 13.56 -10.80 12.61
C TYR A 56 14.88 -10.29 12.07
N SER A 57 15.92 -11.11 12.20
CA SER A 57 17.25 -10.75 11.71
C SER A 57 17.56 -11.37 10.36
N PHE A 58 18.23 -10.61 9.50
CA PHE A 58 18.75 -11.07 8.21
C PHE A 58 20.10 -10.43 7.93
N GLU A 59 20.93 -11.09 7.12
CA GLU A 59 22.21 -10.54 6.66
C GLU A 59 21.99 -9.72 5.39
N GLY A 60 22.64 -8.56 5.31
CA GLY A 60 22.62 -7.69 4.14
C GLY A 60 24.01 -7.19 3.78
N GLU A 61 24.22 -6.88 2.51
CA GLU A 61 25.44 -6.30 1.98
C GLU A 61 25.21 -4.86 1.52
N ALA A 62 26.21 -3.98 1.74
CA ALA A 62 26.14 -2.60 1.29
C ALA A 62 25.90 -2.51 -0.24
N GLY A 63 24.97 -1.66 -0.65
CA GLY A 63 24.55 -1.46 -2.03
C GLY A 63 23.47 -2.43 -2.52
N GLN A 64 23.02 -3.40 -1.71
CA GLN A 64 21.83 -4.19 -2.04
C GLN A 64 20.57 -3.35 -1.87
N VAL A 65 19.66 -3.42 -2.83
CA VAL A 65 18.30 -2.89 -2.68
C VAL A 65 17.38 -4.03 -2.25
N MET A 66 16.75 -3.85 -1.10
CA MET A 66 15.95 -4.87 -0.43
C MET A 66 14.50 -4.41 -0.30
N THR A 67 13.58 -5.36 -0.45
CA THR A 67 12.16 -5.21 -0.13
C THR A 67 11.87 -6.04 1.12
N ILE A 68 11.23 -5.40 2.10
CA ILE A 68 10.74 -6.03 3.33
C ILE A 68 9.25 -5.76 3.41
N GLU A 69 8.46 -6.83 3.45
CA GLU A 69 7.00 -6.75 3.48
C GLU A 69 6.45 -7.36 4.75
N LEU A 70 5.47 -6.70 5.35
CA LEU A 70 4.70 -7.16 6.47
C LEU A 70 3.21 -7.09 6.13
N GLN A 71 2.56 -8.26 6.09
CA GLN A 71 1.15 -8.38 5.70
C GLN A 71 0.33 -9.01 6.82
N SER A 72 -0.85 -8.45 7.07
CA SER A 72 -1.83 -9.04 7.99
C SER A 72 -3.27 -8.69 7.58
N GLU A 73 -4.15 -9.68 7.67
CA GLU A 73 -5.60 -9.51 7.54
C GLU A 73 -6.29 -9.28 8.90
N GLU A 74 -5.57 -9.44 10.01
CA GLU A 74 -6.12 -9.42 11.36
C GLU A 74 -5.84 -8.11 12.11
N PHE A 75 -4.85 -7.34 11.68
CA PHE A 75 -4.47 -6.06 12.27
C PHE A 75 -3.78 -5.17 11.23
N ASP A 76 -3.62 -3.89 11.59
CA ASP A 76 -2.90 -2.88 10.81
C ASP A 76 -1.39 -2.95 11.14
N PRO A 77 -0.56 -3.54 10.24
CA PRO A 77 0.85 -3.78 10.49
C PRO A 77 1.67 -2.49 10.57
N VAL A 78 2.74 -2.54 11.36
CA VAL A 78 3.78 -1.51 11.37
C VAL A 78 5.13 -2.20 11.29
N LEU A 79 5.93 -1.81 10.30
CA LEU A 79 7.24 -2.38 10.03
C LEU A 79 8.32 -1.35 10.31
N MET A 80 9.32 -1.73 11.11
CA MET A 80 10.50 -0.90 11.40
C MET A 80 11.77 -1.66 11.03
N LEU A 81 12.67 -1.01 10.31
CA LEU A 81 13.99 -1.57 9.98
C LEU A 81 15.07 -0.93 10.85
N LYS A 82 15.88 -1.77 11.50
CA LYS A 82 17.09 -1.36 12.22
C LYS A 82 18.34 -1.84 11.51
N GLY A 83 19.36 -0.99 11.49
CA GLY A 83 20.66 -1.27 10.91
C GLY A 83 21.56 -2.13 11.82
N PRO A 84 22.76 -2.53 11.34
CA PRO A 84 23.70 -3.35 12.10
C PRO A 84 24.20 -2.73 13.41
N ASN A 85 24.15 -1.40 13.52
CA ASN A 85 24.46 -0.66 14.74
C ASN A 85 23.29 -0.63 15.75
N GLY A 86 22.13 -1.17 15.39
CA GLY A 86 20.90 -1.16 16.18
C GLY A 86 20.06 0.11 16.05
N GLU A 87 20.48 1.09 15.27
CA GLU A 87 19.72 2.32 15.01
C GLU A 87 18.56 2.05 14.05
N VAL A 88 17.47 2.80 14.25
CA VAL A 88 16.32 2.78 13.33
C VAL A 88 16.71 3.49 12.04
N LEU A 89 16.57 2.80 10.92
CA LEU A 89 16.82 3.35 9.59
C LEU A 89 15.56 3.96 9.00
N THR A 90 14.45 3.24 9.09
CA THR A 90 13.14 3.68 8.59
C THR A 90 12.01 2.84 9.18
N SER A 91 10.77 3.30 8.99
CA SER A 91 9.55 2.58 9.32
C SER A 91 8.46 2.87 8.30
N ASN A 92 7.51 1.96 8.17
CA ASN A 92 6.35 2.10 7.31
C ASN A 92 5.17 1.34 7.94
N ASP A 93 3.97 1.89 7.81
CA ASP A 93 2.71 1.31 8.28
C ASP A 93 1.73 1.04 7.13
N ASP A 94 1.81 1.79 6.03
CA ASP A 94 1.00 1.59 4.82
C ASP A 94 1.82 1.67 3.53
N TYR A 95 1.38 0.98 2.47
CA TYR A 95 2.09 1.03 1.18
C TYR A 95 1.15 0.77 0.00
N GLY A 96 1.33 1.57 -1.06
CA GLY A 96 0.65 1.37 -2.34
C GLY A 96 -0.88 1.43 -2.28
N GLY A 97 -1.44 2.18 -1.31
CA GLY A 97 -2.88 2.26 -1.09
C GLY A 97 -3.46 1.07 -0.30
N THR A 98 -2.61 0.26 0.33
CA THR A 98 -3.00 -0.85 1.21
C THR A 98 -2.56 -0.57 2.64
N LEU A 99 -3.20 -1.25 3.60
CA LEU A 99 -2.76 -1.24 5.01
C LEU A 99 -1.53 -2.12 5.26
N ASN A 100 -1.00 -2.81 4.25
CA ASN A 100 0.20 -3.62 4.43
C ASN A 100 1.44 -2.74 4.40
N SER A 101 2.41 -3.03 5.25
CA SER A 101 3.64 -2.23 5.34
C SER A 101 4.73 -2.80 4.44
N THR A 102 5.37 -1.93 3.66
CA THR A 102 6.50 -2.30 2.79
C THR A 102 7.63 -1.28 2.92
N ILE A 103 8.86 -1.78 3.11
CA ILE A 103 10.09 -0.98 3.05
C ILE A 103 10.89 -1.44 1.84
N VAL A 104 11.15 -0.51 0.91
CA VAL A 104 12.14 -0.67 -0.16
C VAL A 104 13.33 0.23 0.15
N ILE A 105 14.53 -0.34 0.31
CA ILE A 105 15.70 0.42 0.77
C ILE A 105 17.01 -0.11 0.20
N GLU A 106 17.92 0.82 -0.16
CA GLU A 106 19.31 0.50 -0.42
C GLU A 106 20.09 0.43 0.90
N LEU A 107 20.71 -0.72 1.17
CA LEU A 107 21.48 -0.95 2.38
C LEU A 107 22.80 -0.18 2.33
N SER A 108 23.05 0.70 3.31
CA SER A 108 24.28 1.50 3.36
C SER A 108 25.50 0.75 3.90
N GLU A 109 25.30 -0.36 4.61
CA GLU A 109 26.34 -1.08 5.35
C GLU A 109 26.17 -2.61 5.22
N THR A 110 27.28 -3.35 5.28
CA THR A 110 27.22 -4.82 5.36
C THR A 110 27.08 -5.24 6.82
N GLY A 111 26.10 -6.09 7.12
CA GLY A 111 25.94 -6.68 8.45
C GLY A 111 24.55 -7.26 8.70
N THR A 112 24.28 -7.56 9.97
CA THR A 112 22.99 -8.10 10.41
C THR A 112 21.98 -6.98 10.64
N TYR A 113 20.89 -6.97 9.89
CA TYR A 113 19.76 -6.05 10.04
C TYR A 113 18.67 -6.68 10.90
N SER A 114 17.76 -5.86 11.45
CA SER A 114 16.58 -6.33 12.17
C SER A 114 15.31 -5.69 11.63
N ALA A 115 14.44 -6.47 11.01
CA ALA A 115 13.07 -6.10 10.69
C ALA A 115 12.18 -6.36 11.91
N VAL A 116 11.47 -5.34 12.38
CA VAL A 116 10.62 -5.39 13.57
C VAL A 116 9.17 -5.24 13.13
N ALA A 117 8.39 -6.27 13.37
CA ALA A 117 6.95 -6.29 13.12
C ALA A 117 6.20 -5.86 14.38
N SER A 118 5.31 -4.90 14.24
CA SER A 118 4.39 -4.46 15.28
C SER A 118 3.02 -4.13 14.68
N SER A 119 2.15 -3.51 15.47
CA SER A 119 0.76 -3.20 15.10
C SER A 119 0.44 -1.78 15.52
N PHE A 120 -0.23 -1.04 14.66
CA PHE A 120 -0.60 0.35 14.89
C PHE A 120 -1.52 0.49 16.12
N SER A 121 -2.48 -0.43 16.25
CA SER A 121 -3.46 -0.43 17.35
C SER A 121 -2.94 -1.08 18.65
N GLY A 122 -1.78 -1.74 18.60
CA GLY A 122 -1.27 -2.58 19.70
C GLY A 122 -2.00 -3.93 19.86
N LEU A 123 -3.01 -4.21 19.03
CA LEU A 123 -3.65 -5.52 18.93
C LEU A 123 -2.87 -6.40 17.95
N GLY A 124 -2.66 -7.67 18.31
CA GLY A 124 -1.92 -8.61 17.46
C GLY A 124 -2.81 -9.67 16.83
N GLY A 125 -2.27 -10.33 15.82
CA GLY A 125 -2.92 -11.41 15.08
C GLY A 125 -1.90 -12.22 14.27
N SER A 126 -2.39 -13.04 13.35
CA SER A 126 -1.55 -13.75 12.38
C SER A 126 -0.97 -12.78 11.36
N TYR A 127 0.29 -12.98 10.96
CA TYR A 127 0.94 -12.18 9.93
C TYR A 127 2.01 -12.96 9.18
N GLN A 128 2.41 -12.41 8.03
CA GLN A 128 3.55 -12.87 7.25
C GLN A 128 4.56 -11.74 7.12
N ILE A 129 5.84 -12.07 7.30
CA ILE A 129 6.95 -11.18 6.96
C ILE A 129 7.85 -11.85 5.91
N GLU A 130 8.25 -11.06 4.92
CA GLU A 130 9.19 -11.48 3.88
C GLU A 130 10.32 -10.45 3.72
N VAL A 131 11.54 -10.95 3.54
CA VAL A 131 12.72 -10.15 3.16
C VAL A 131 13.34 -10.72 1.89
N ARG A 132 13.45 -9.89 0.85
CA ARG A 132 13.97 -10.31 -0.46
C ARG A 132 14.69 -9.17 -1.19
N PRO A 133 15.58 -9.48 -2.14
CA PRO A 133 16.08 -8.48 -3.10
C PRO A 133 14.91 -7.78 -3.81
N SER A 134 15.01 -6.47 -3.95
CA SER A 134 13.96 -5.66 -4.56
C SER A 134 13.91 -5.86 -6.08
N SER A 135 12.71 -6.08 -6.61
CA SER A 135 12.51 -6.14 -8.06
C SER A 135 12.68 -4.77 -8.73
N GLU A 136 12.88 -4.74 -10.05
CA GLU A 136 12.94 -3.45 -10.77
C GLU A 136 11.64 -2.67 -10.62
N TYR A 137 10.50 -3.36 -10.67
CA TYR A 137 9.19 -2.76 -10.43
C TYR A 137 9.10 -2.09 -9.05
N GLU A 138 9.43 -2.82 -7.99
CA GLU A 138 9.36 -2.32 -6.60
C GLU A 138 10.24 -1.09 -6.39
N GLN A 139 11.44 -1.08 -6.98
CA GLN A 139 12.34 0.07 -6.93
C GLN A 139 11.74 1.30 -7.63
N VAL A 140 11.16 1.10 -8.82
CA VAL A 140 10.56 2.19 -9.60
C VAL A 140 9.28 2.70 -8.95
N PHE A 141 8.44 1.81 -8.43
CA PHE A 141 7.24 2.18 -7.69
C PHE A 141 7.58 2.92 -6.40
N SER A 142 8.53 2.42 -5.61
CA SER A 142 8.96 3.09 -4.38
C SER A 142 9.50 4.49 -4.67
N ARG A 143 10.26 4.65 -5.75
CA ARG A 143 10.71 5.97 -6.20
C ARG A 143 9.53 6.87 -6.59
N ALA A 144 8.52 6.36 -7.30
CA ALA A 144 7.33 7.12 -7.66
C ALA A 144 6.57 7.60 -6.41
N TYR A 145 6.38 6.71 -5.44
CA TYR A 145 5.76 7.04 -4.15
C TYR A 145 6.55 8.11 -3.39
N ASN A 146 7.88 7.97 -3.31
CA ASN A 146 8.73 8.97 -2.67
C ASN A 146 8.63 10.34 -3.34
N TYR A 147 8.52 10.39 -4.68
CA TYR A 147 8.28 11.65 -5.39
C TYR A 147 6.94 12.27 -5.00
N SER A 148 5.85 11.49 -4.94
CA SER A 148 4.54 11.96 -4.49
C SER A 148 4.58 12.55 -3.08
N VAL A 149 5.21 11.86 -2.13
CA VAL A 149 5.34 12.31 -0.74
C VAL A 149 6.19 13.59 -0.65
N SER A 150 7.18 13.74 -1.53
CA SER A 150 8.00 14.96 -1.62
C SER A 150 7.36 16.08 -2.45
N GLU A 151 6.11 15.92 -2.88
CA GLU A 151 5.34 16.84 -3.74
C GLU A 151 5.99 17.08 -5.13
N ASP A 152 6.92 16.23 -5.56
CA ASP A 152 7.48 16.24 -6.91
C ASP A 152 6.56 15.47 -7.86
N PHE A 153 5.35 15.98 -8.04
CA PHE A 153 4.29 15.26 -8.74
C PHE A 153 4.59 15.05 -10.23
N ALA A 154 5.44 15.87 -10.84
CA ALA A 154 5.84 15.68 -12.23
C ALA A 154 6.69 14.41 -12.39
N ASP A 155 7.72 14.25 -11.55
CA ASP A 155 8.56 13.07 -11.53
C ASP A 155 7.80 11.83 -11.01
N ALA A 156 6.84 12.01 -10.08
CA ALA A 156 5.95 10.94 -9.63
C ALA A 156 5.11 10.37 -10.77
N VAL A 157 4.47 11.22 -11.60
CA VAL A 157 3.68 10.78 -12.76
C VAL A 157 4.52 9.99 -13.76
N GLU A 158 5.75 10.45 -14.02
CA GLU A 158 6.68 9.74 -14.91
C GLU A 158 7.08 8.38 -14.31
N ALA A 159 7.46 8.35 -13.04
CA ALA A 159 7.90 7.15 -12.36
C ALA A 159 6.78 6.10 -12.22
N TYR A 160 5.54 6.49 -11.88
CA TYR A 160 4.40 5.56 -11.89
C TYR A 160 4.10 5.04 -13.30
N SER A 161 4.26 5.88 -14.33
CA SER A 161 4.09 5.42 -15.71
C SER A 161 5.16 4.39 -16.11
N ALA A 162 6.39 4.56 -15.62
CA ALA A 162 7.45 3.57 -15.78
C ALA A 162 7.15 2.29 -14.98
N ALA A 163 6.64 2.39 -13.76
CA ALA A 163 6.20 1.24 -12.97
C ALA A 163 5.13 0.42 -13.70
N ILE A 164 4.09 1.09 -14.23
CA ILE A 164 3.03 0.45 -15.03
C ILE A 164 3.58 -0.24 -16.29
N THR A 165 4.67 0.28 -16.86
CA THR A 165 5.32 -0.37 -18.02
C THR A 165 6.04 -1.66 -17.63
N LEU A 166 6.53 -1.76 -16.39
CA LEU A 166 7.19 -2.95 -15.85
C LEU A 166 6.18 -4.00 -15.37
N ASP A 167 5.11 -3.56 -14.71
CA ASP A 167 3.99 -4.39 -14.27
C ASP A 167 2.69 -3.58 -14.36
N ASP A 168 1.80 -3.99 -15.27
CA ASP A 168 0.53 -3.34 -15.52
C ASP A 168 -0.63 -3.91 -14.68
N THR A 169 -0.33 -4.81 -13.75
CA THR A 169 -1.33 -5.55 -12.96
C THR A 169 -1.54 -5.02 -11.55
N ASP A 170 -0.71 -4.08 -11.09
CA ASP A 170 -0.86 -3.43 -9.78
C ASP A 170 -1.81 -2.20 -9.87
N PRO A 171 -3.00 -2.23 -9.25
CA PRO A 171 -3.90 -1.08 -9.21
C PRO A 171 -3.28 0.14 -8.52
N GLY A 172 -2.41 -0.05 -7.53
CA GLY A 172 -1.77 1.03 -6.77
C GLY A 172 -0.92 1.96 -7.66
N ALA A 173 -0.33 1.43 -8.74
CA ALA A 173 0.48 2.25 -9.65
C ALA A 173 -0.38 3.21 -10.48
N TYR A 174 -1.59 2.79 -10.85
CA TYR A 174 -2.57 3.65 -11.53
C TYR A 174 -3.15 4.69 -10.58
N LEU A 175 -3.47 4.29 -9.34
CA LEU A 175 -3.99 5.20 -8.31
C LEU A 175 -2.98 6.31 -7.98
N GLY A 176 -1.74 5.93 -7.66
CA GLY A 176 -0.68 6.91 -7.37
C GLY A 176 -0.39 7.85 -8.55
N ARG A 177 -0.50 7.37 -9.80
CA ARG A 177 -0.39 8.22 -10.99
C ARG A 177 -1.56 9.19 -11.12
N ALA A 178 -2.78 8.74 -10.88
CA ALA A 178 -3.98 9.58 -10.93
C ALA A 178 -3.90 10.72 -9.90
N GLU A 179 -3.57 10.39 -8.65
CA GLU A 179 -3.38 11.36 -7.57
C GLU A 179 -2.28 12.36 -7.90
N SER A 180 -1.13 11.89 -8.38
CA SER A 180 -0.03 12.77 -8.77
C SER A 180 -0.43 13.72 -9.89
N ARG A 181 -1.26 13.29 -10.86
CA ARG A 181 -1.79 14.16 -11.91
C ARG A 181 -2.72 15.23 -11.35
N ILE A 182 -3.59 14.86 -10.41
CA ILE A 182 -4.52 15.79 -9.75
C ILE A 182 -3.70 16.84 -8.98
N ASN A 183 -2.77 16.40 -8.14
CA ASN A 183 -1.95 17.29 -7.32
C ASN A 183 -1.04 18.20 -8.15
N LEU A 184 -0.45 17.67 -9.24
CA LEU A 184 0.29 18.50 -10.19
C LEU A 184 -0.61 19.57 -10.82
N ALA A 185 -1.85 19.24 -11.17
CA ALA A 185 -2.81 20.21 -11.71
C ALA A 185 -3.14 21.30 -10.69
N TYR A 186 -3.41 20.94 -9.44
CA TYR A 186 -3.62 21.90 -8.35
C TYR A 186 -2.42 22.83 -8.15
N LEU A 187 -1.20 22.28 -8.19
CA LEU A 187 0.03 23.03 -7.96
C LEU A 187 0.37 23.99 -9.12
N THR A 188 0.05 23.60 -10.35
CA THR A 188 0.47 24.33 -11.56
C THR A 188 -0.64 25.17 -12.19
N SER A 189 -1.90 25.01 -11.77
CA SER A 189 -3.02 25.73 -12.36
C SER A 189 -2.97 27.22 -12.03
N GLU A 190 -3.19 28.05 -13.06
CA GLU A 190 -3.41 29.50 -12.89
C GLU A 190 -4.87 29.82 -12.48
N VAL A 191 -5.77 28.84 -12.60
CA VAL A 191 -7.19 28.93 -12.25
C VAL A 191 -7.43 28.17 -10.96
N GLU A 192 -8.23 28.75 -10.07
CA GLU A 192 -8.64 28.08 -8.83
C GLU A 192 -9.43 26.81 -9.17
N ILE A 193 -8.91 25.66 -8.73
CA ILE A 193 -9.59 24.37 -8.83
C ILE A 193 -10.33 24.19 -7.51
N THR A 194 -11.65 24.14 -7.57
CA THR A 194 -12.51 23.98 -6.38
C THR A 194 -13.30 22.67 -6.42
N ASN A 195 -13.45 22.10 -7.60
CA ASN A 195 -14.11 20.84 -7.85
C ASN A 195 -13.33 20.04 -8.90
N PRO A 196 -13.48 18.71 -8.95
CA PRO A 196 -12.86 17.90 -10.00
C PRO A 196 -13.23 18.29 -11.43
N SER A 197 -14.38 18.94 -11.65
CA SER A 197 -14.79 19.51 -12.96
C SER A 197 -13.84 20.58 -13.48
N ASP A 198 -13.11 21.22 -12.58
CA ASP A 198 -12.27 22.38 -12.89
C ASP A 198 -10.88 21.94 -13.39
N LEU A 199 -10.56 20.63 -13.28
CA LEU A 199 -9.35 20.06 -13.85
C LEU A 199 -9.32 20.23 -15.38
N PRO A 200 -8.15 20.52 -15.97
CA PRO A 200 -8.00 20.53 -17.42
C PRO A 200 -8.49 19.20 -18.03
N GLN A 201 -9.29 19.27 -19.10
CA GLN A 201 -9.91 18.09 -19.72
C GLN A 201 -8.93 16.92 -20.00
N PRO A 202 -7.70 17.14 -20.51
CA PRO A 202 -6.75 16.04 -20.70
C PRO A 202 -6.35 15.35 -19.38
N ILE A 203 -6.28 16.09 -18.27
CA ILE A 203 -5.97 15.54 -16.95
C ILE A 203 -7.19 14.75 -16.44
N LEU A 204 -8.38 15.31 -16.58
CA LEU A 204 -9.63 14.67 -16.19
C LEU A 204 -9.81 13.30 -16.87
N GLU A 205 -9.62 13.25 -18.20
CA GLU A 205 -9.69 12.00 -18.98
C GLU A 205 -8.66 10.97 -18.51
N ALA A 206 -7.43 11.43 -18.24
CA ALA A 206 -6.33 10.56 -17.81
C ALA A 206 -6.57 9.98 -16.39
N VAL A 207 -7.12 10.76 -15.47
CA VAL A 207 -7.51 10.32 -14.12
C VAL A 207 -8.64 9.29 -14.19
N ILE A 208 -9.69 9.57 -14.97
CA ILE A 208 -10.81 8.64 -15.15
C ILE A 208 -10.32 7.29 -15.69
N ASN A 209 -9.42 7.31 -16.68
CA ASN A 209 -8.84 6.09 -17.23
C ASN A 209 -8.05 5.28 -16.19
N ASP A 210 -7.24 5.95 -15.38
CA ASP A 210 -6.46 5.27 -14.33
C ASP A 210 -7.38 4.66 -13.26
N TYR A 211 -8.40 5.37 -12.81
CA TYR A 211 -9.39 4.83 -11.86
C TYR A 211 -10.17 3.64 -12.42
N GLN A 212 -10.59 3.70 -13.69
CA GLN A 212 -11.28 2.58 -14.34
C GLN A 212 -10.36 1.36 -14.45
N THR A 213 -9.10 1.56 -14.84
CA THR A 213 -8.12 0.47 -14.97
C THR A 213 -7.82 -0.16 -13.61
N ALA A 214 -7.58 0.64 -12.58
CA ALA A 214 -7.39 0.15 -11.22
C ALA A 214 -8.63 -0.60 -10.70
N ALA A 215 -9.84 -0.13 -11.00
CA ALA A 215 -11.06 -0.82 -10.60
C ALA A 215 -11.21 -2.19 -11.27
N ASP A 216 -10.85 -2.30 -12.56
CA ASP A 216 -10.86 -3.56 -13.28
C ASP A 216 -9.83 -4.56 -12.74
N LEU A 217 -8.67 -4.08 -12.29
CA LEU A 217 -7.64 -4.89 -11.64
C LEU A 217 -8.08 -5.36 -10.26
N LEU A 218 -8.63 -4.46 -9.42
CA LEU A 218 -9.19 -4.80 -8.11
C LEU A 218 -10.30 -5.85 -8.23
N GLU A 219 -11.20 -5.73 -9.21
CA GLU A 219 -12.24 -6.73 -9.44
C GLU A 219 -11.66 -8.10 -9.83
N GLN A 220 -10.61 -8.13 -10.65
CA GLN A 220 -9.89 -9.37 -10.99
C GLN A 220 -9.21 -10.01 -9.79
N GLN A 221 -8.76 -9.20 -8.83
CA GLN A 221 -8.17 -9.64 -7.55
C GLN A 221 -9.24 -10.05 -6.53
N GLY A 222 -10.54 -9.90 -6.84
CA GLY A 222 -11.65 -10.24 -5.96
C GLY A 222 -12.10 -9.10 -5.04
N GLU A 223 -11.47 -7.93 -5.14
CA GLU A 223 -11.78 -6.71 -4.39
C GLU A 223 -12.97 -5.94 -4.99
N THR A 224 -14.11 -6.63 -5.09
CA THR A 224 -15.32 -6.10 -5.74
C THR A 224 -15.89 -4.83 -5.10
N ALA A 225 -15.75 -4.67 -3.78
CA ALA A 225 -16.22 -3.48 -3.06
C ALA A 225 -15.33 -2.26 -3.36
N SER A 226 -14.01 -2.41 -3.27
CA SER A 226 -13.01 -1.39 -3.62
C SER A 226 -13.18 -0.95 -5.08
N ALA A 227 -13.31 -1.93 -6.00
CA ALA A 227 -13.57 -1.67 -7.41
C ALA A 227 -14.88 -0.88 -7.66
N ALA A 228 -15.95 -1.21 -6.94
CA ALA A 228 -17.22 -0.50 -7.07
C ALA A 228 -17.13 0.96 -6.58
N SER A 229 -16.46 1.20 -5.44
CA SER A 229 -16.21 2.56 -4.94
C SER A 229 -15.40 3.38 -5.93
N LEU A 230 -14.32 2.81 -6.46
CA LEU A 230 -13.44 3.51 -7.41
C LEU A 230 -14.16 3.84 -8.74
N ARG A 231 -15.08 2.99 -9.19
CA ARG A 231 -15.95 3.30 -10.34
C ARG A 231 -16.94 4.43 -10.06
N GLN A 232 -17.46 4.54 -8.84
CA GLN A 232 -18.31 5.66 -8.46
C GLN A 232 -17.52 6.97 -8.45
N GLU A 233 -16.28 6.92 -7.97
CA GLU A 233 -15.37 8.05 -8.03
C GLU A 233 -15.08 8.47 -9.47
N ALA A 234 -14.72 7.54 -10.36
CA ALA A 234 -14.56 7.83 -11.79
C ALA A 234 -15.81 8.48 -12.41
N GLN A 235 -17.02 8.04 -12.03
CA GLN A 235 -18.27 8.66 -12.48
C GLN A 235 -18.46 10.08 -11.96
N PHE A 236 -18.02 10.37 -10.74
CA PHE A 236 -18.01 11.72 -10.19
C PHE A 236 -17.18 12.65 -11.08
N PHE A 237 -15.94 12.27 -11.40
CA PHE A 237 -15.08 13.01 -12.33
C PHE A 237 -15.71 13.16 -13.73
N MET A 238 -16.35 12.11 -14.27
CA MET A 238 -17.05 12.17 -15.56
C MET A 238 -18.23 13.16 -15.56
N SER A 239 -19.07 13.11 -14.52
CA SER A 239 -20.24 13.98 -14.41
C SER A 239 -19.86 15.44 -14.17
N ALA A 240 -18.75 15.66 -13.46
CA ALA A 240 -18.17 16.97 -13.22
C ALA A 240 -17.69 17.60 -14.54
N GLY A 241 -17.05 16.83 -15.42
CA GLY A 241 -16.62 17.28 -16.76
C GLY A 241 -17.76 17.62 -17.74
N GLN A 242 -19.01 17.24 -17.43
CA GLN A 242 -20.18 17.46 -18.29
C GLN A 242 -21.06 18.65 -17.86
N SER A 243 -20.66 19.42 -16.84
CA SER A 243 -21.44 20.58 -16.39
C SER A 243 -21.54 21.64 -17.52
N PRO A 244 -22.76 22.11 -17.87
CA PRO A 244 -22.97 22.84 -19.12
C PRO A 244 -22.40 24.25 -19.06
N SER A 245 -21.63 24.62 -20.10
CA SER A 245 -21.40 26.01 -20.50
C SER A 245 -22.72 26.81 -20.43
N THR A 246 -22.86 27.70 -19.44
CA THR A 246 -24.06 28.54 -19.29
C THR A 246 -24.04 29.69 -20.30
N ALA A 247 -24.41 29.38 -21.54
CA ALA A 247 -25.01 30.36 -22.43
C ALA A 247 -26.52 30.46 -22.11
N ASN A 248 -27.00 31.69 -21.92
CA ASN A 248 -28.38 32.15 -21.69
C ASN A 248 -28.96 32.01 -20.27
N SER A 249 -28.86 33.09 -19.49
CA SER A 249 -29.85 33.42 -18.48
C SER A 249 -31.12 34.00 -19.11
N PRO A 250 -32.32 33.57 -18.69
CA PRO A 250 -33.46 34.46 -18.56
C PRO A 250 -33.67 34.83 -17.09
N SER A 251 -33.70 36.13 -16.84
CA SER A 251 -34.03 36.78 -15.58
C SER A 251 -35.39 36.36 -15.01
N ILE A 252 -35.42 35.93 -13.74
CA ILE A 252 -36.64 35.89 -12.92
C ILE A 252 -36.34 36.51 -11.55
N SER A 253 -37.10 37.55 -11.19
CA SER A 253 -37.11 38.23 -9.88
C SER A 253 -37.76 37.37 -8.78
N PRO A 254 -37.46 37.62 -7.49
CA PRO A 254 -37.81 36.71 -6.42
C PRO A 254 -39.24 36.91 -5.89
N ASN A 255 -39.89 35.83 -5.45
CA ASN A 255 -41.07 35.86 -4.59
C ASN A 255 -40.95 34.73 -3.55
N PRO A 256 -41.55 34.84 -2.34
CA PRO A 256 -40.92 34.39 -1.11
C PRO A 256 -41.44 33.04 -0.60
N GLU A 257 -40.59 32.45 0.24
CA GLU A 257 -40.87 31.51 1.34
C GLU A 257 -41.94 30.45 1.08
N GLN A 258 -41.49 29.25 0.72
CA GLN A 258 -42.13 28.02 1.20
C GLN A 258 -41.09 27.07 1.78
N ASP A 259 -41.30 26.84 3.07
CA ASP A 259 -40.65 25.90 3.98
C ASP A 259 -40.90 24.45 3.51
N VAL A 260 -39.83 23.78 3.08
CA VAL A 260 -39.83 22.33 2.83
C VAL A 260 -38.49 21.75 3.30
N SER A 261 -38.46 21.30 4.55
CA SER A 261 -37.71 20.15 5.07
C SER A 261 -36.45 19.72 4.30
N SER A 262 -35.30 20.31 4.66
CA SER A 262 -33.98 19.83 4.29
C SER A 262 -33.59 18.61 5.14
N ASP A 263 -33.77 17.40 4.60
CA ASP A 263 -33.16 16.18 5.14
C ASP A 263 -32.29 15.50 4.07
N ALA A 264 -31.40 16.31 3.48
CA ALA A 264 -30.24 15.82 2.76
C ALA A 264 -29.05 15.90 3.73
N PRO A 265 -28.23 14.84 3.89
CA PRO A 265 -27.03 14.94 4.69
C PRO A 265 -26.04 15.89 4.00
N THR A 266 -26.03 17.14 4.43
CA THR A 266 -25.05 18.17 4.06
C THR A 266 -23.79 18.01 4.90
N ALA A 267 -23.17 16.84 4.87
CA ALA A 267 -21.80 16.70 5.36
C ALA A 267 -20.87 16.92 4.15
N PRO A 268 -20.05 17.99 4.14
CA PRO A 268 -18.94 18.04 3.19
C PRO A 268 -18.06 16.80 3.42
N ILE A 269 -17.58 16.21 2.33
CA ILE A 269 -16.52 15.20 2.40
C ILE A 269 -15.34 15.88 3.11
N PRO A 270 -14.77 15.31 4.18
CA PRO A 270 -13.58 15.87 4.80
C PRO A 270 -12.46 15.88 3.75
N VAL A 271 -12.01 17.06 3.36
CA VAL A 271 -10.80 17.24 2.56
C VAL A 271 -9.63 17.30 3.54
N GLU A 272 -8.66 16.42 3.37
CA GLU A 272 -7.43 16.40 4.17
C GLU A 272 -6.54 17.61 3.82
N PRO A 273 -5.71 18.12 4.75
CA PRO A 273 -4.85 19.28 4.48
C PRO A 273 -3.80 19.06 3.38
N ASP A 274 -3.55 17.82 2.97
CA ASP A 274 -2.60 17.37 1.94
C ASP A 274 -3.24 16.62 0.76
N GLY A 275 -4.57 16.42 0.76
CA GLY A 275 -5.32 15.92 -0.40
C GLY A 275 -5.21 14.42 -0.69
N GLY A 276 -4.77 13.59 0.25
CA GLY A 276 -4.74 12.13 0.13
C GLY A 276 -6.05 11.43 0.54
N ILE A 277 -6.22 10.17 0.13
CA ILE A 277 -7.14 9.21 0.73
C ILE A 277 -6.29 8.06 1.28
N GLY A 278 -5.94 8.13 2.57
CA GLY A 278 -5.13 7.09 3.21
C GLY A 278 -4.42 7.64 4.44
N ASN A 279 -4.85 7.22 5.62
CA ASN A 279 -4.39 7.78 6.88
C ASN A 279 -2.92 7.42 7.16
N GLY A 280 -2.05 8.43 7.23
CA GLY A 280 -0.69 8.36 7.80
C GLY A 280 -0.39 9.51 8.76
N ALA A 281 -0.95 9.43 9.97
CA ALA A 281 -0.53 10.05 11.25
C ALA A 281 -0.44 11.60 11.43
N THR A 282 -1.15 12.09 12.46
CA THR A 282 -0.65 13.18 13.34
C THR A 282 0.37 12.62 14.35
N PRO A 283 1.34 13.41 14.82
CA PRO A 283 2.33 12.95 15.82
C PRO A 283 1.67 12.57 17.15
N ILE A 284 2.12 11.49 17.78
CA ILE A 284 1.82 11.18 19.19
C ILE A 284 2.40 12.31 20.07
N PRO A 285 1.60 13.02 20.89
CA PRO A 285 2.13 13.93 21.89
C PRO A 285 2.97 13.14 22.90
N GLY A 286 4.25 13.49 23.00
CA GLY A 286 5.17 12.86 23.94
C GLY A 286 4.63 12.88 25.37
N GLU A 287 4.79 11.75 26.06
CA GLU A 287 4.53 11.64 27.49
C GLU A 287 5.44 12.61 28.26
N ALA A 288 4.84 13.69 28.76
CA ALA A 288 5.46 14.52 29.77
C ALA A 288 5.33 13.84 31.14
N LYS A 289 6.46 13.30 31.63
CA LYS A 289 6.85 13.00 33.02
C LYS A 289 5.81 12.44 34.01
#